data_AF-A0A068WRI1-F1
#
_entry.id   AF-A0A068WRI1-F1
#
_cell.length_a   1.000
_cell.length_b   1.000
_cell.length_c   1.000
_cell.angle_alpha   90.00
_cell.angle_beta   90.00
_cell.angle_gamma   90.00
#
_symmetry.space_group_name_H-M   'P 1'
#
loop_
_entity.id
_entity.type
_entity.pdbx_description
1 polymer ?
#
loop_
_entity_poly.entity_id
_entity_poly.type
_entity_poly.pdbx_seq_one_letter_code
_entity_poly.pdbx_strand_id
1 'polypeptide(L)'
;MASSRKKILLKVIILGDSGVGKTSLMNQYVTQRFSNQYKATIGADFLTKETMVDDRVVTLQIWDTAGQERFQSLGVAFYRGADCCVLVYDVTMPNTFKTLDSWRDEFLIQASPRDPENFPFILIGNKIDLPNRAITERRAQQWCQAKGNIPYFECSAKETTNVKQAFQEVARVALAQETEPDTVNDCPEQIHLGASRNNRSSDCGC
;
A
#
# COMPACT_ATOMS: atom_id res chain seq x y z
N MET A 1 -13.06 17.25 -29.73
CA MET A 1 -12.50 15.91 -29.42
C MET A 1 -12.37 15.83 -27.91
N ALA A 2 -13.23 15.06 -27.23
CA ALA A 2 -13.09 14.84 -25.80
C ALA A 2 -11.93 13.85 -25.59
N SER A 3 -10.79 14.35 -25.15
CA SER A 3 -9.69 13.50 -24.67
C SER A 3 -10.27 12.59 -23.57
N SER A 4 -10.28 11.28 -23.82
CA SER A 4 -10.67 10.30 -22.82
C SER A 4 -9.70 10.41 -21.65
N ARG A 5 -10.08 11.13 -20.58
CA ARG A 5 -9.28 11.21 -19.36
C ARG A 5 -9.03 9.79 -18.87
N LYS A 6 -7.77 9.36 -18.89
CA LYS A 6 -7.35 8.06 -18.34
C LYS A 6 -7.81 8.00 -16.89
N LYS A 7 -8.60 6.98 -16.54
CA LYS A 7 -8.98 6.74 -15.14
C LYS A 7 -7.74 6.28 -14.39
N ILE A 8 -7.36 7.01 -13.35
CA ILE A 8 -6.22 6.67 -12.50
C ILE A 8 -6.74 5.78 -11.38
N LEU A 9 -6.28 4.53 -11.34
CA LEU A 9 -6.67 3.54 -10.34
C LEU A 9 -5.46 3.27 -9.45
N LEU A 10 -5.55 3.62 -8.17
CA LEU A 10 -4.45 3.47 -7.22
C LEU A 10 -4.80 2.38 -6.20
N LYS A 11 -3.96 1.35 -6.11
CA LYS A 11 -4.09 0.23 -5.20
C LYS A 11 -3.39 0.53 -3.87
N VAL A 12 -4.17 0.56 -2.80
CA VAL A 12 -3.71 0.86 -1.44
C VAL A 12 -3.87 -0.39 -0.58
N ILE A 13 -2.83 -0.81 0.12
CA ILE A 13 -2.89 -1.94 1.08
C ILE A 13 -2.87 -1.39 2.51
N ILE A 14 -3.80 -1.83 3.35
CA ILE A 14 -3.81 -1.51 4.79
C ILE A 14 -3.31 -2.72 5.58
N LEU A 15 -2.24 -2.53 6.35
CA LEU A 15 -1.60 -3.54 7.20
C LEU A 15 -1.56 -3.10 8.67
N GLY A 16 -1.33 -4.08 9.56
CA GLY A 16 -1.29 -3.88 11.00
C GLY A 16 -1.98 -5.00 11.76
N ASP A 17 -1.79 -5.05 13.07
CA ASP A 17 -2.29 -6.13 13.91
C ASP A 17 -3.83 -6.27 13.89
N SER A 18 -4.30 -7.43 14.33
CA SER A 18 -5.71 -7.69 14.57
C SER A 18 -6.30 -6.67 15.55
N GLY A 19 -7.46 -6.09 15.23
CA GLY A 19 -8.17 -5.20 16.14
C GLY A 19 -7.66 -3.75 16.23
N VAL A 20 -6.61 -3.35 15.49
CA VAL A 20 -6.15 -1.95 15.46
C VAL A 20 -7.14 -0.99 14.78
N GLY A 21 -8.07 -1.52 13.97
CA GLY A 21 -9.16 -0.76 13.34
C GLY A 21 -8.98 -0.48 11.84
N LYS A 22 -8.22 -1.30 11.11
CA LYS A 22 -8.04 -1.23 9.65
C LYS A 22 -9.37 -1.20 8.89
N THR A 23 -10.22 -2.20 9.12
CA THR A 23 -11.57 -2.30 8.54
C THR A 23 -12.44 -1.11 8.91
N SER A 24 -12.35 -0.62 10.16
CA SER A 24 -13.10 0.55 10.61
C SER A 24 -12.64 1.83 9.90
N LEU A 25 -11.34 2.03 9.71
CA LEU A 25 -10.80 3.18 8.96
C LEU A 25 -11.25 3.13 7.49
N MET A 26 -11.13 1.97 6.85
CA MET A 26 -11.59 1.77 5.48
C MET A 26 -13.09 2.06 5.35
N ASN A 27 -13.93 1.45 6.19
CA ASN A 27 -15.38 1.65 6.16
C ASN A 27 -15.76 3.10 6.47
N GLN A 28 -15.08 3.74 7.42
CA GLN A 28 -15.34 5.13 7.77
C GLN A 28 -15.02 6.06 6.62
N TYR A 29 -13.92 5.83 5.91
CA TYR A 29 -13.55 6.63 4.75
C TYR A 29 -14.48 6.40 3.54
N VAL A 30 -14.78 5.13 3.22
CA VAL A 30 -15.54 4.80 2.00
C VAL A 30 -17.04 4.99 2.21
N THR A 31 -17.58 4.38 3.26
CA THR A 31 -19.02 4.24 3.49
C THR A 31 -19.58 5.17 4.57
N GLN A 32 -18.71 5.88 5.30
CA GLN A 32 -19.10 6.75 6.44
C GLN A 32 -19.90 5.99 7.51
N ARG A 33 -19.59 4.70 7.68
CA ARG A 33 -20.22 3.84 8.69
C ARG A 33 -19.17 3.30 9.64
N PHE A 34 -19.49 3.39 10.92
CA PHE A 34 -18.74 2.76 12.00
C PHE A 34 -19.60 1.72 12.72
N SER A 35 -18.99 0.62 13.14
CA SER A 35 -19.63 -0.43 13.93
C SER A 35 -18.77 -0.76 15.14
N ASN A 36 -19.39 -0.82 16.31
CA ASN A 36 -18.74 -1.28 17.54
C ASN A 36 -18.54 -2.81 17.58
N GLN A 37 -19.23 -3.56 16.71
CA GLN A 37 -19.07 -5.01 16.67
C GLN A 37 -17.76 -5.37 15.97
N TYR A 38 -16.84 -5.94 16.73
CA TYR A 38 -15.63 -6.52 16.18
C TYR A 38 -15.99 -7.76 15.34
N LYS A 39 -15.61 -7.75 14.07
CA LYS A 39 -15.61 -8.91 13.19
C LYS A 39 -14.21 -9.06 12.62
N ALA A 40 -13.61 -10.23 12.79
CA ALA A 40 -12.29 -10.50 12.23
C ALA A 40 -12.37 -10.56 10.70
N THR A 41 -11.50 -9.82 10.00
CA THR A 41 -11.33 -9.95 8.56
C THR A 41 -10.68 -11.30 8.24
N ILE A 42 -11.26 -12.04 7.30
CA ILE A 42 -10.72 -13.32 6.81
C ILE A 42 -10.13 -13.05 5.43
N GLY A 43 -8.82 -13.28 5.27
CA GLY A 43 -8.11 -13.03 4.02
C GLY A 43 -7.95 -11.53 3.73
N ALA A 44 -8.43 -11.08 2.57
CA ALA A 44 -8.44 -9.67 2.19
C ALA A 44 -9.78 -9.31 1.53
N ASP A 45 -10.26 -8.10 1.81
CA ASP A 45 -11.42 -7.50 1.17
C ASP A 45 -11.00 -6.12 0.63
N PHE A 46 -11.69 -5.59 -0.36
CA PHE A 46 -11.39 -4.26 -0.87
C PHE A 46 -12.64 -3.44 -1.14
N LEU A 47 -12.52 -2.14 -0.90
CA LEU A 47 -13.52 -1.15 -1.27
C LEU A 47 -12.92 -0.13 -2.23
N THR A 48 -13.76 0.46 -3.07
CA THR A 48 -13.34 1.52 -3.98
C THR A 48 -13.90 2.88 -3.56
N LYS A 49 -13.11 3.93 -3.73
CA LYS A 49 -13.53 5.32 -3.47
C LYS A 49 -12.91 6.25 -4.50
N GLU A 50 -13.76 6.95 -5.23
CA GLU A 50 -13.31 8.08 -6.05
C GLU A 50 -13.05 9.30 -5.15
N THR A 51 -11.92 9.95 -5.37
CA THR A 51 -11.53 11.18 -4.69
C THR A 51 -10.79 12.12 -5.65
N MET A 52 -10.80 13.41 -5.34
CA MET A 52 -10.09 14.43 -6.10
C MET A 52 -8.77 14.77 -5.40
N VAL A 53 -7.66 14.72 -6.14
CA VAL A 53 -6.30 15.02 -5.68
C VAL A 53 -5.65 15.89 -6.75
N ASP A 54 -5.19 17.08 -6.37
CA ASP A 54 -4.51 18.02 -7.28
C ASP A 54 -5.24 18.20 -8.63
N ASP A 55 -6.55 18.46 -8.57
CA ASP A 55 -7.47 18.60 -9.71
C ASP A 55 -7.62 17.36 -10.63
N ARG A 56 -7.12 16.20 -10.19
CA ARG A 56 -7.27 14.91 -10.85
C ARG A 56 -8.26 14.03 -10.08
N VAL A 57 -9.13 13.36 -10.80
CA VAL A 57 -10.02 12.35 -10.22
C VAL A 57 -9.27 11.02 -10.21
N VAL A 58 -9.07 10.46 -9.02
CA VAL A 58 -8.41 9.17 -8.79
C VAL A 58 -9.39 8.21 -8.14
N THR A 59 -9.34 6.94 -8.52
CA THR A 59 -10.08 5.86 -7.87
C THR A 59 -9.12 5.09 -6.98
N LEU A 60 -9.33 5.15 -5.66
CA LEU A 60 -8.61 4.32 -4.72
C LEU A 60 -9.24 2.93 -4.66
N GLN A 61 -8.45 1.88 -4.81
CA GLN A 61 -8.80 0.51 -4.45
C GLN A 61 -8.12 0.17 -3.13
N ILE A 62 -8.87 0.22 -2.04
CA ILE A 62 -8.36 0.11 -0.68
C ILE A 62 -8.56 -1.33 -0.22
N TRP A 63 -7.47 -2.06 0.00
CA TRP A 63 -7.45 -3.44 0.45
C TRP A 63 -7.29 -3.50 1.97
N ASP A 64 -8.32 -3.95 2.66
CA ASP A 64 -8.26 -4.34 4.07
C ASP A 64 -7.79 -5.79 4.18
N THR A 65 -6.81 -6.02 5.04
CA THR A 65 -6.19 -7.35 5.21
C THR A 65 -6.45 -7.89 6.62
N ALA A 66 -6.47 -9.21 6.75
CA ALA A 66 -6.50 -9.86 8.05
C ALA A 66 -5.23 -9.52 8.85
N GLY A 67 -5.41 -9.02 10.08
CA GLY A 67 -4.30 -8.77 11.00
C GLY A 67 -3.97 -9.94 11.93
N GLN A 68 -4.60 -11.11 11.73
CA GLN A 68 -4.27 -12.33 12.49
C GLN A 68 -3.27 -13.15 11.68
N GLU A 69 -2.21 -13.63 12.34
CA GLU A 69 -1.15 -14.40 11.68
C GLU A 69 -1.69 -15.63 10.94
N ARG A 70 -2.75 -16.27 11.46
CA ARG A 70 -3.38 -17.45 10.85
C ARG A 70 -4.02 -17.21 9.48
N PHE A 71 -4.31 -15.96 9.14
CA PHE A 71 -4.92 -15.57 7.85
C PHE A 71 -4.02 -14.65 7.03
N GLN A 72 -2.87 -14.27 7.55
CA GLN A 72 -1.94 -13.32 6.95
C GLN A 72 -1.40 -13.84 5.60
N SER A 73 -1.11 -15.14 5.51
CA SER A 73 -0.64 -15.79 4.28
C SER A 73 -1.63 -15.69 3.12
N LEU A 74 -2.93 -15.55 3.38
CA LEU A 74 -3.96 -15.35 2.36
C LEU A 74 -3.92 -13.94 1.77
N GLY A 75 -3.44 -12.95 2.53
CA GLY A 75 -3.37 -11.54 2.12
C GLY A 75 -2.19 -11.24 1.19
N VAL A 76 -1.10 -12.01 1.30
CA VAL A 76 0.18 -11.80 0.61
C VAL A 76 0.06 -11.76 -0.92
N ALA A 77 -0.83 -12.59 -1.50
CA ALA A 77 -1.07 -12.60 -2.94
C ALA A 77 -1.56 -11.24 -3.48
N PHE A 78 -2.15 -10.41 -2.62
CA PHE A 78 -2.72 -9.13 -2.98
C PHE A 78 -1.76 -7.95 -2.85
N TYR A 79 -0.52 -8.13 -2.36
CA TYR A 79 0.39 -6.99 -2.16
C TYR A 79 1.03 -6.50 -3.46
N ARG A 80 1.22 -7.39 -4.45
CA ARG A 80 1.83 -7.02 -5.74
C ARG A 80 1.04 -5.94 -6.47
N GLY A 81 1.77 -4.98 -7.03
CA GLY A 81 1.19 -3.84 -7.75
C GLY A 81 0.46 -2.85 -6.84
N ALA A 82 0.77 -2.84 -5.54
CA ALA A 82 0.33 -1.77 -4.67
C ALA A 82 1.09 -0.47 -4.97
N ASP A 83 0.37 0.65 -4.95
CA ASP A 83 0.90 1.99 -5.18
C ASP A 83 1.18 2.72 -3.86
N CYS A 84 0.62 2.24 -2.74
CA CYS A 84 0.88 2.74 -1.38
C CYS A 84 0.53 1.70 -0.33
N CYS A 85 1.26 1.72 0.80
CA CYS A 85 0.96 0.90 1.98
C CYS A 85 0.64 1.79 3.19
N VAL A 86 -0.46 1.49 3.86
CA VAL A 86 -0.88 2.14 5.10
C VAL A 86 -0.61 1.18 6.25
N LEU A 87 0.26 1.58 7.18
CA LEU A 87 0.53 0.86 8.41
C LEU A 87 -0.33 1.44 9.53
N VAL A 88 -1.08 0.58 10.21
CA VAL A 88 -2.00 0.99 11.27
C VAL A 88 -1.62 0.35 12.59
N TYR A 89 -1.57 1.15 13.64
CA TYR A 89 -1.46 0.67 15.01
C TYR A 89 -2.51 1.32 15.92
N ASP A 90 -2.71 0.75 17.10
CA ASP A 90 -3.60 1.30 18.12
C ASP A 90 -2.78 2.08 19.16
N VAL A 91 -3.07 3.37 19.34
CA VAL A 91 -2.32 4.24 20.27
C VAL A 91 -2.40 3.80 21.73
N THR A 92 -3.38 2.95 22.07
CA THR A 92 -3.58 2.39 23.41
C THR A 92 -2.87 1.05 23.63
N MET A 93 -2.37 0.40 22.56
CA MET A 93 -1.76 -0.93 22.62
C MET A 93 -0.31 -0.92 22.11
N PRO A 94 0.70 -0.84 23.00
CA PRO A 94 2.10 -0.70 22.59
C PRO A 94 2.65 -1.83 21.74
N ASN A 95 2.12 -3.05 21.88
CA ASN A 95 2.59 -4.19 21.09
C ASN A 95 2.26 -4.02 19.59
N THR A 96 1.13 -3.39 19.26
CA THR A 96 0.74 -3.13 17.86
C THR A 96 1.65 -2.11 17.17
N PHE A 97 2.34 -1.27 17.95
CA PHE A 97 3.38 -0.38 17.43
C PHE A 97 4.71 -1.12 17.22
N LYS A 98 5.05 -2.08 18.08
CA LYS A 98 6.30 -2.85 17.96
C LYS A 98 6.32 -3.76 16.72
N THR A 99 5.16 -4.21 16.26
CA THR A 99 5.04 -5.10 15.09
C THR A 99 5.08 -4.35 13.76
N LEU A 100 5.12 -3.00 13.76
CA LEU A 100 5.15 -2.19 12.54
C LEU A 100 6.36 -2.47 11.66
N ASP A 101 7.52 -2.72 12.26
CA ASP A 101 8.73 -3.12 11.53
C ASP A 101 8.49 -4.43 10.76
N SER A 102 7.91 -5.44 11.42
CA SER A 102 7.59 -6.72 10.78
C SER A 102 6.58 -6.56 9.64
N TRP A 103 5.53 -5.75 9.83
CA TRP A 103 4.55 -5.48 8.78
C TRP A 103 5.16 -4.77 7.57
N ARG A 104 6.04 -3.79 7.80
CA ARG A 104 6.77 -3.09 6.72
C ARG A 104 7.68 -4.04 5.97
N ASP A 105 8.52 -4.80 6.68
CA ASP A 105 9.50 -5.69 6.07
C ASP A 105 8.82 -6.79 5.26
N GLU A 106 7.75 -7.39 5.80
CA GLU A 106 6.95 -8.37 5.08
C GLU A 106 6.32 -7.79 3.81
N PHE A 107 5.74 -6.59 3.90
CA PHE A 107 5.20 -5.93 2.72
C PHE A 107 6.26 -5.77 1.63
N LEU A 108 7.45 -5.27 1.97
CA LEU A 108 8.52 -5.05 1.00
C LEU A 108 8.99 -6.34 0.34
N ILE A 109 9.12 -7.42 1.12
CA ILE A 109 9.49 -8.75 0.60
C ILE A 109 8.43 -9.25 -0.38
N GLN A 110 7.16 -9.18 0.00
CA GLN A 110 6.06 -9.84 -0.72
C GLN A 110 5.52 -9.02 -1.90
N ALA A 111 5.42 -7.69 -1.75
CA ALA A 111 5.03 -6.79 -2.81
C ALA A 111 6.14 -6.67 -3.87
N SER A 112 7.41 -6.79 -3.44
CA SER A 112 8.61 -6.61 -4.25
C SER A 112 8.51 -5.35 -5.13
N PRO A 113 8.29 -4.16 -4.55
CA PRO A 113 8.20 -2.93 -5.32
C PRO A 113 9.52 -2.65 -6.04
N ARG A 114 9.45 -1.93 -7.16
CA ARG A 114 10.64 -1.61 -7.98
C ARG A 114 11.67 -0.78 -7.22
N ASP A 115 11.19 0.15 -6.40
CA ASP A 115 12.00 0.97 -5.50
C ASP A 115 11.52 0.80 -4.04
N PRO A 116 12.05 -0.19 -3.30
CA PRO A 116 11.67 -0.44 -1.91
C PRO A 116 12.00 0.70 -0.94
N GLU A 117 13.07 1.47 -1.21
CA GLU A 117 13.56 2.53 -0.32
C GLU A 117 12.63 3.75 -0.38
N ASN A 118 12.13 4.08 -1.57
CA ASN A 118 11.24 5.22 -1.80
C ASN A 118 9.75 4.83 -1.92
N PHE A 119 9.41 3.55 -1.71
CA PHE A 119 8.01 3.11 -1.76
C PHE A 119 7.16 3.89 -0.74
N PRO A 120 5.99 4.43 -1.12
CA PRO A 120 5.20 5.27 -0.25
C PRO A 120 4.50 4.45 0.84
N PHE A 121 4.89 4.74 2.07
CA PHE A 121 4.20 4.30 3.27
C PHE A 121 3.50 5.48 3.91
N ILE A 122 2.44 5.20 4.68
CA ILE A 122 1.84 6.14 5.63
C ILE A 122 1.58 5.40 6.95
N LEU A 123 1.91 6.04 8.07
CA LEU A 123 1.59 5.53 9.39
C LEU A 123 0.30 6.17 9.92
N ILE A 124 -0.61 5.35 10.44
CA ILE A 124 -1.82 5.80 11.15
C ILE A 124 -1.83 5.24 12.57
N GLY A 125 -1.79 6.15 13.56
CA GLY A 125 -2.10 5.84 14.95
C GLY A 125 -3.60 5.99 15.18
N ASN A 126 -4.32 4.88 15.27
CA ASN A 126 -5.78 4.88 15.40
C ASN A 126 -6.23 4.83 16.87
N LYS A 127 -7.52 5.13 17.08
CA LYS A 127 -8.24 5.11 18.37
C LYS A 127 -7.80 6.20 19.35
N ILE A 128 -7.47 7.38 18.84
CA ILE A 128 -7.14 8.54 19.67
C ILE A 128 -8.30 9.06 20.53
N ASP A 129 -9.53 8.62 20.24
CA ASP A 129 -10.72 8.86 21.06
C ASP A 129 -10.68 8.13 22.42
N LEU A 130 -9.78 7.14 22.57
CA LEU A 130 -9.64 6.40 23.82
C LEU A 130 -8.66 7.11 24.77
N PRO A 131 -8.99 7.21 26.08
CA PRO A 131 -8.22 8.00 27.04
C PRO A 131 -6.89 7.34 27.46
N ASN A 132 -6.76 6.02 27.31
CA ASN A 132 -5.63 5.22 27.79
C ASN A 132 -4.49 5.14 26.75
N ARG A 133 -4.05 6.29 26.24
CA ARG A 133 -2.90 6.36 25.31
C ARG A 133 -1.64 5.77 25.97
N ALA A 134 -0.99 4.88 25.24
CA ALA A 134 0.25 4.23 25.66
C ALA A 134 1.45 4.54 24.73
N ILE A 135 1.19 5.02 23.50
CA ILE A 135 2.20 5.48 22.55
C ILE A 135 2.07 6.99 22.36
N THR A 136 3.16 7.71 22.62
CA THR A 136 3.22 9.16 22.42
C THR A 136 3.40 9.50 20.94
N GLU A 137 2.81 10.60 20.51
CA GLU A 137 2.95 11.11 19.15
C GLU A 137 4.42 11.26 18.74
N ARG A 138 5.24 11.82 19.64
CA ARG A 138 6.69 11.97 19.44
C ARG A 138 7.39 10.65 19.12
N ARG A 139 7.01 9.55 19.80
CA ARG A 139 7.62 8.23 19.55
C ARG A 139 7.28 7.72 18.16
N ALA A 140 6.03 7.89 17.73
CA ALA A 140 5.60 7.50 16.39
C ALA A 140 6.28 8.35 15.30
N GLN A 141 6.38 9.67 15.50
CA GLN A 141 7.09 10.58 14.60
C GLN A 141 8.58 10.21 14.46
N GLN A 142 9.25 9.86 15.55
CA GLN A 142 10.66 9.40 15.51
C GLN A 142 10.82 8.12 14.69
N TRP A 143 9.89 7.17 14.82
CA TRP A 143 9.90 5.96 14.00
C TRP A 143 9.70 6.29 12.52
N CYS A 144 8.76 7.18 12.18
CA CYS A 144 8.55 7.64 10.81
C CYS A 144 9.77 8.32 10.19
N GLN A 145 10.46 9.18 10.95
CA GLN A 145 11.70 9.84 10.52
C GLN A 145 12.79 8.80 10.22
N ALA A 146 12.95 7.79 11.07
CA ALA A 146 13.92 6.72 10.89
C ALA A 146 13.64 5.81 9.69
N LYS A 147 12.41 5.83 9.13
CA LYS A 147 11.97 4.96 8.03
C LYS A 147 11.77 5.72 6.70
N GLY A 148 12.49 6.81 6.51
CA GLY A 148 12.43 7.61 5.27
C GLY A 148 11.44 8.77 5.34
N ASN A 149 11.19 9.32 6.53
CA ASN A 149 10.27 10.45 6.74
C ASN A 149 8.83 10.16 6.27
N ILE A 150 8.32 8.99 6.67
CA ILE A 150 6.96 8.53 6.36
C ILE A 150 5.92 9.52 6.94
N PRO A 151 4.91 9.96 6.17
CA PRO A 151 3.80 10.73 6.71
C PRO A 151 3.07 10.00 7.86
N TYR A 152 2.72 10.74 8.90
CA TYR A 152 2.08 10.20 10.10
C TYR A 152 0.80 10.95 10.42
N PHE A 153 -0.27 10.20 10.68
CA PHE A 153 -1.56 10.72 11.12
C PHE A 153 -2.05 10.03 12.38
N GLU A 154 -2.70 10.80 13.23
CA GLU A 154 -3.46 10.31 14.36
C GLU A 154 -4.95 10.36 14.03
N CYS A 155 -5.63 9.21 14.06
CA CYS A 155 -7.00 9.07 13.60
C CYS A 155 -7.92 8.48 14.66
N SER A 156 -9.20 8.81 14.56
CA SER A 156 -10.28 8.04 15.17
C SER A 156 -11.26 7.62 14.10
N ALA A 157 -11.32 6.32 13.80
CA ALA A 157 -12.38 5.77 12.95
C ALA A 157 -13.78 5.96 13.56
N LYS A 158 -13.88 6.00 14.89
CA LYS A 158 -15.14 6.15 15.63
C LYS A 158 -15.68 7.57 15.56
N GLU A 159 -14.82 8.56 15.76
CA GLU A 159 -15.19 9.98 15.77
C GLU A 159 -14.99 10.65 14.40
N THR A 160 -14.48 9.93 13.40
CA THR A 160 -14.12 10.45 12.06
C THR A 160 -12.95 11.43 12.08
N THR A 161 -12.22 11.53 13.18
CA THR A 161 -11.10 12.45 13.33
C THR A 161 -9.95 12.05 12.41
N ASN A 162 -9.51 13.00 11.56
CA ASN A 162 -8.40 12.90 10.62
C ASN A 162 -8.46 11.78 9.54
N VAL A 163 -9.54 10.99 9.49
CA VAL A 163 -9.67 9.88 8.54
C VAL A 163 -9.60 10.38 7.10
N LYS A 164 -10.33 11.45 6.75
CA LYS A 164 -10.32 12.00 5.40
C LYS A 164 -8.95 12.55 5.02
N GLN A 165 -8.31 13.29 5.91
CA GLN A 165 -7.00 13.89 5.70
C GLN A 165 -5.93 12.81 5.46
N ALA A 166 -5.93 11.74 6.26
CA ALA A 166 -5.00 10.63 6.10
C ALA A 166 -5.16 9.96 4.72
N PHE A 167 -6.40 9.64 4.29
CA PHE A 167 -6.62 9.01 2.98
C PHE A 167 -6.46 9.96 1.79
N GLN A 168 -6.60 11.27 1.97
CA GLN A 168 -6.21 12.25 0.96
C GLN A 168 -4.69 12.24 0.75
N GLU A 169 -3.93 12.16 1.84
CA GLU A 169 -2.47 12.04 1.75
C GLU A 169 -2.05 10.72 1.10
N VAL A 170 -2.71 9.60 1.45
CA VAL A 170 -2.52 8.30 0.76
C VAL A 170 -2.67 8.45 -0.74
N ALA A 171 -3.75 9.09 -1.19
CA ALA A 171 -4.01 9.28 -2.60
C ALA A 171 -2.96 10.16 -3.27
N ARG A 172 -2.48 11.20 -2.58
CA ARG A 172 -1.45 12.12 -3.05
C ARG A 172 -0.09 11.44 -3.23
N VAL A 173 0.36 10.68 -2.24
CA VAL A 173 1.67 9.98 -2.31
C VAL A 173 1.64 8.80 -3.29
N ALA A 174 0.51 8.09 -3.38
CA ALA A 174 0.33 7.01 -4.37
C ALA A 174 0.33 7.56 -5.80
N LEU A 175 -0.34 8.69 -6.04
CA LEU A 175 -0.37 9.35 -7.34
C LEU A 175 1.01 9.84 -7.80
N ALA A 176 1.83 10.31 -6.85
CA ALA A 176 3.18 10.79 -7.15
C ALA A 176 4.09 9.68 -7.70
N GLN A 177 3.93 8.43 -7.23
CA GLN A 177 4.64 7.27 -7.76
C GLN A 177 4.27 6.94 -9.20
N GLU A 178 2.98 7.03 -9.56
CA GLU A 178 2.55 6.81 -10.96
C GLU A 178 3.11 7.86 -11.93
N THR A 179 3.36 9.07 -11.45
CA THR A 179 3.85 10.17 -12.29
C THR A 179 5.36 10.14 -12.54
N GLU A 180 6.13 9.30 -11.86
CA GLU A 180 7.51 9.03 -12.29
C GLU A 180 7.45 8.17 -13.56
N PRO A 181 7.78 8.73 -14.73
CA PRO A 181 7.64 8.00 -15.98
C PRO A 181 8.57 6.79 -15.97
N ASP A 182 8.04 5.64 -16.41
CA ASP A 182 8.80 4.52 -16.94
C ASP A 182 9.76 5.02 -18.05
N THR A 183 10.93 5.54 -17.71
CA THR A 183 11.99 5.85 -18.69
C THR A 183 12.81 4.61 -19.05
N VAL A 184 12.37 3.41 -18.69
CA VAL A 184 13.11 2.17 -18.97
C VAL A 184 12.16 1.08 -19.43
N ASN A 185 12.38 0.64 -20.67
CA ASN A 185 11.87 -0.57 -21.35
C ASN A 185 10.58 -0.44 -22.17
N ASP A 186 10.66 0.34 -23.25
CA ASP A 186 9.96 -0.01 -24.49
C ASP A 186 11.02 -0.38 -25.54
N CYS A 187 11.60 -1.58 -25.38
CA CYS A 187 12.38 -2.28 -26.41
C CYS A 187 12.67 -3.71 -25.91
N PRO A 188 11.87 -4.72 -26.27
CA PRO A 188 12.38 -6.08 -26.24
C PRO A 188 13.51 -6.15 -27.28
N GLU A 189 14.73 -6.31 -26.81
CA GLU A 189 15.90 -6.57 -27.64
C GLU A 189 15.59 -7.77 -28.54
N GLN A 190 15.46 -7.50 -29.84
CA GLN A 190 15.14 -8.52 -30.83
C GLN A 190 16.33 -9.48 -30.88
N ILE A 191 16.19 -10.65 -30.26
CA ILE A 191 17.19 -11.71 -30.36
C ILE A 191 17.25 -12.13 -31.83
N HIS A 192 18.24 -11.59 -32.56
CA HIS A 192 18.61 -12.07 -33.88
C HIS A 192 19.26 -13.45 -33.72
N LEU A 193 18.42 -14.49 -33.72
CA LEU A 193 18.85 -15.86 -33.97
C LEU A 193 19.31 -15.92 -35.43
N GLY A 194 20.61 -15.71 -35.64
CA GLY A 194 21.27 -15.90 -36.92
C GLY A 194 20.97 -17.30 -37.45
N ALA A 195 20.19 -17.34 -38.53
CA ALA A 195 19.90 -18.54 -39.29
C ALA A 195 21.20 -19.06 -39.91
N SER A 196 21.82 -20.07 -39.29
CA SER A 196 22.86 -20.85 -39.94
C SER A 196 22.20 -22.07 -40.59
N ARG A 197 21.85 -21.94 -41.88
CA ARG A 197 21.46 -23.06 -42.74
C ARG A 197 22.22 -22.99 -44.06
N ASN A 198 23.05 -24.02 -44.27
CA ASN A 198 23.63 -24.54 -45.52
C ASN A 198 24.59 -23.61 -46.27
N ASN A 199 25.72 -24.06 -46.81
CA ASN A 199 25.87 -25.21 -47.69
C ASN A 199 27.38 -25.56 -47.89
N ARG A 200 27.68 -26.86 -48.04
CA ARG A 200 28.67 -27.55 -48.94
C ARG A 200 29.79 -26.68 -49.58
N SER A 201 31.05 -27.07 -49.74
CA SER A 201 31.72 -28.37 -50.01
C SER A 201 33.20 -28.10 -50.32
N SER A 202 34.13 -29.03 -50.01
CA SER A 202 35.33 -29.44 -50.78
C SER A 202 36.37 -30.03 -49.81
N ASP A 203 36.58 -31.34 -49.81
CA ASP A 203 37.65 -32.02 -50.58
C ASP A 203 39.03 -31.91 -49.90
N CYS A 204 39.53 -33.03 -49.40
CA CYS A 204 40.94 -33.43 -49.53
C CYS A 204 41.11 -34.87 -49.04
N GLY A 205 41.45 -35.77 -49.96
CA GLY A 205 41.98 -37.10 -49.66
C GLY A 205 43.50 -37.07 -49.48
N CYS A 206 43.99 -38.07 -48.73
CA CYS A 206 45.14 -38.95 -48.98
C CYS A 206 45.34 -39.83 -47.74
#